data_AF-A0A1C8XRH8-F1
#
_entry.id   AF-A0A1C8XRH8-F1
#
_cell.length_a   1.000
_cell.length_b   1.000
_cell.length_c   1.000
_cell.angle_alpha   90.00
_cell.angle_beta   90.00
_cell.angle_gamma   90.00
#
_symmetry.space_group_name_H-M   'P 1'
#
loop_
_entity.id
_entity.type
_entity.pdbx_description
1 polymer ?
#
loop_
_entity_poly.entity_id
_entity_poly.type
_entity_poly.pdbx_seq_one_letter_code
_entity_poly.pdbx_strand_id
1 'polypeptide(L)' 'MNPIVAAASVVSAGLAVGLAAIGPGMGQGTAAGYAVEGIARQPEAEGKIRGALLLSFAFMESLSAARRIFD' A
#
# COMPACT_ATOMS: atom_id res chain seq x y z
N MET A 1 -2.75 -1.94 34.23
CA MET A 1 -1.64 -2.06 33.27
C MET A 1 -0.41 -1.39 33.84
N ASN A 2 0.77 -2.02 33.74
CA ASN A 2 2.02 -1.37 34.11
C ASN A 2 2.31 -0.26 33.07
N PRO A 3 2.48 1.02 33.47
CA PRO A 3 2.68 2.14 32.54
C PRO A 3 3.89 1.95 31.62
N ILE A 4 4.93 1.24 32.08
CA ILE A 4 6.11 0.92 31.27
C ILE A 4 5.76 -0.01 30.11
N VAL A 5 4.92 -1.02 30.36
CA VAL A 5 4.46 -1.96 29.33
C VAL A 5 3.61 -1.23 28.30
N ALA A 6 2.68 -0.38 28.74
CA ALA A 6 1.85 0.40 27.83
C ALA A 6 2.68 1.31 26.91
N ALA A 7 3.67 2.03 27.47
CA ALA A 7 4.58 2.88 26.71
C ALA A 7 5.44 2.08 25.70
N ALA A 8 5.99 0.94 26.12
CA ALA A 8 6.78 0.08 25.24
C ALA A 8 5.93 -0.50 24.09
N SER A 9 4.67 -0.88 24.36
CA SER A 9 3.75 -1.43 23.36
C SER A 9 3.38 -0.43 22.26
N VAL A 10 3.12 0.84 22.58
CA VAL A 10 2.78 1.84 21.55
C VAL A 10 3.98 2.19 20.67
N VAL A 11 5.19 2.26 21.26
CA VAL A 11 6.42 2.52 20.51
C VAL A 11 6.76 1.36 19.57
N SER A 12 6.67 0.12 20.07
CA SER A 12 6.95 -1.06 19.24
C SER A 12 5.91 -1.26 18.13
N ALA A 13 4.62 -0.98 18.40
CA ALA A 13 3.58 -0.99 17.38
C ALA A 13 3.83 0.06 16.29
N GLY A 14 4.20 1.29 16.65
CA GLY A 14 4.52 2.34 15.68
C GLY A 14 5.69 1.98 14.76
N LEU A 15 6.75 1.40 15.32
CA LEU A 15 7.90 0.93 14.54
C LEU A 15 7.54 -0.25 13.62
N ALA A 16 6.78 -1.21 14.13
CA ALA A 16 6.35 -2.36 13.34
C ALA A 16 5.51 -1.93 12.12
N VAL A 17 4.55 -1.02 12.31
CA VAL A 17 3.71 -0.49 11.23
C VAL A 17 4.54 0.33 10.24
N GLY A 18 5.43 1.19 10.73
CA GLY A 18 6.28 2.02 9.87
C GLY A 18 7.20 1.19 8.97
N LEU A 19 7.79 0.11 9.50
CA LEU A 19 8.62 -0.80 8.71
C LEU A 19 7.80 -1.65 7.75
N ALA A 20 6.61 -2.10 8.16
CA ALA A 20 5.71 -2.87 7.30
C ALA A 20 5.23 -2.06 6.06
N ALA A 21 5.12 -0.74 6.17
CA ALA A 21 4.67 0.13 5.07
C ALA A 21 5.70 0.30 3.93
N ILE A 22 6.98 -0.02 4.16
CA ILE A 22 8.05 0.18 3.16
C ILE A 22 7.84 -0.71 1.92
N GLY A 23 7.48 -1.98 2.12
CA GLY A 23 7.27 -2.94 1.03
C GLY A 23 6.16 -2.50 0.07
N PRO A 24 4.92 -2.25 0.56
CA PRO A 24 3.83 -1.73 -0.25
C PRO A 24 4.17 -0.40 -0.91
N GLY A 25 4.79 0.54 -0.18
CA GLY A 25 5.15 1.85 -0.73
C GLY A 25 6.09 1.76 -1.94
N MET A 26 7.13 0.92 -1.86
CA MET A 26 8.06 0.68 -2.97
C MET A 26 7.38 -0.03 -4.16
N GLY A 27 6.57 -1.06 -3.89
CA GLY A 27 5.88 -1.82 -4.93
C GLY A 27 4.84 -1.00 -5.69
N GLN A 28 3.96 -0.30 -4.95
CA GLN A 28 2.93 0.55 -5.52
C GLN A 28 3.54 1.75 -6.26
N GLY A 29 4.57 2.39 -5.68
CA GLY A 29 5.26 3.50 -6.34
C GLY A 29 5.90 3.10 -7.68
N THR A 30 6.53 1.93 -7.73
CA THR A 30 7.14 1.41 -8.96
C THR A 30 6.07 1.07 -10.02
N ALA A 31 4.98 0.40 -9.62
CA ALA A 31 3.88 0.08 -10.52
C ALA A 31 3.22 1.34 -11.11
N ALA A 32 3.02 2.38 -10.28
CA ALA A 32 2.52 3.66 -10.73
C ALA A 32 3.51 4.35 -11.71
N GLY A 33 4.81 4.27 -11.45
CA GLY A 33 5.85 4.77 -12.36
C GLY A 33 5.76 4.14 -13.76
N TYR A 34 5.68 2.81 -13.83
CA TYR A 34 5.52 2.11 -15.11
C TYR A 34 4.18 2.42 -15.80
N ALA A 35 3.11 2.62 -15.03
CA ALA A 35 1.83 3.02 -15.59
C ALA A 35 1.92 4.42 -16.22
N VAL A 36 2.57 5.38 -15.55
CA VAL A 36 2.78 6.74 -16.10
C VAL A 36 3.65 6.70 -17.36
N GLU A 37 4.73 5.91 -17.36
CA GLU A 37 5.58 5.71 -18.54
C GLU A 37 4.80 5.06 -19.70
N GLY A 38 3.95 4.07 -19.40
CA GLY A 38 3.07 3.44 -20.38
C GLY A 38 2.06 4.42 -20.99
N ILE A 39 1.45 5.28 -20.16
CA ILE A 39 0.53 6.33 -20.60
C ILE A 39 1.26 7.36 -21.47
N ALA A 40 2.48 7.76 -21.07
CA ALA A 40 3.28 8.70 -21.85
C ALA A 40 3.65 8.15 -23.23
N ARG A 41 3.90 6.84 -23.35
CA ARG A 41 4.16 6.16 -24.63
C ARG A 41 2.89 5.95 -25.47
N GLN A 42 1.75 5.71 -24.83
CA GLN A 42 0.47 5.44 -25.49
C GLN A 42 -0.68 6.18 -24.80
N PRO A 43 -0.88 7.48 -25.10
CA PRO A 43 -1.91 8.29 -24.46
C PRO A 43 -3.34 7.77 -24.69
N GLU A 44 -3.59 7.18 -25.86
CA GLU A 44 -4.88 6.59 -26.23
C GLU A 44 -5.27 5.40 -25.33
N ALA A 45 -4.28 4.73 -24.71
CA ALA A 45 -4.48 3.60 -23.81
C ALA A 45 -4.63 4.02 -22.34
N GLU A 46 -4.66 5.33 -22.03
CA GLU A 46 -4.62 5.84 -20.66
C GLU A 46 -5.67 5.21 -19.75
N GLY A 47 -6.94 5.18 -20.20
CA GLY A 47 -8.03 4.63 -19.40
C GLY A 47 -7.84 3.14 -19.07
N LYS A 48 -7.28 2.36 -20.01
CA LYS A 48 -6.99 0.93 -19.80
C LYS A 48 -5.83 0.74 -18.82
N ILE A 49 -4.76 1.53 -18.96
CA ILE A 49 -3.58 1.46 -18.08
C ILE A 49 -3.95 1.88 -16.65
N ARG A 50 -4.67 3.00 -16.48
CA ARG A 50 -5.17 3.43 -15.17
C ARG A 50 -6.14 2.42 -14.57
N GLY A 51 -7.04 1.86 -15.37
CA GLY A 51 -7.97 0.82 -14.93
C GLY A 51 -7.26 -0.43 -14.40
N ALA A 52 -6.25 -0.92 -15.13
CA ALA A 52 -5.44 -2.05 -14.70
C ALA A 52 -4.66 -1.74 -13.42
N LEU A 53 -4.01 -0.57 -13.34
CA LEU A 53 -3.26 -0.14 -12.16
C LEU A 53 -4.15 -0.08 -10.91
N LEU A 54 -5.30 0.59 -11.01
CA LEU A 54 -6.24 0.75 -9.90
C LEU A 54 -6.84 -0.59 -9.47
N LEU A 55 -7.14 -1.49 -10.42
CA LEU A 55 -7.60 -2.84 -10.10
C LEU A 55 -6.53 -3.63 -9.34
N SER A 56 -5.27 -3.57 -9.78
CA SER A 56 -4.16 -4.20 -9.06
C SER A 56 -3.97 -3.62 -7.65
N PHE A 57 -4.11 -2.30 -7.47
CA PHE A 57 -4.06 -1.67 -6.15
C PHE A 57 -5.25 -2.05 -5.28
N ALA A 58 -6.45 -2.16 -5.85
CA ALA A 58 -7.63 -2.60 -5.12
C ALA A 58 -7.47 -4.02 -4.58
N PHE A 59 -6.89 -4.95 -5.35
CA PHE A 59 -6.59 -6.29 -4.84
C PHE A 59 -5.52 -6.29 -3.74
N MET A 60 -4.49 -5.45 -3.87
CA MET A 60 -3.44 -5.31 -2.86
C MET A 60 -3.99 -4.76 -1.54
N GLU A 61 -4.81 -3.71 -1.60
CA GLU A 61 -5.45 -3.10 -0.44
C GLU A 61 -6.60 -3.96 0.12
N SER A 62 -7.24 -4.81 -0.68
CA SER A 62 -8.25 -5.76 -0.19
C SER A 62 -7.68 -6.71 0.86
N LEU A 63 -6.42 -7.15 0.72
CA LEU A 63 -5.74 -7.97 1.72
C LEU A 63 -5.52 -7.21 3.04
N SER A 64 -5.20 -5.91 2.97
CA SER A 64 -5.03 -5.07 4.16
C SER A 64 -6.38 -4.74 4.83
N ALA A 65 -7.39 -4.44 4.02
CA ALA A 65 -8.74 -4.11 4.47
C ALA A 65 -9.46 -5.34 5.06
N ALA A 66 -9.28 -6.52 4.47
CA ALA A 66 -9.84 -7.76 5.00
C ALA A 66 -9.36 -8.02 6.43
N ARG A 67 -8.07 -7.78 6.73
CA ARG A 67 -7.53 -7.89 8.09
C ARG A 67 -8.30 -7.00 9.08
N ARG A 68 -8.65 -5.79 8.69
CA ARG A 68 -9.36 -4.81 9.52
C ARG A 68 -10.85 -5.13 9.74
N ILE A 69 -11.44 -6.01 8.92
CA ILE A 69 -12.84 -6.47 9.07
C ILE A 69 -12.94 -7.64 10.07
N PHE A 70 -11.85 -8.39 10.28
CA PHE A 70 -11.81 -9.54 11.20
C PHE A 70 -11.26 -9.20 12.60
N ASP A 71 -10.80 -7.97 12.82
CA ASP A 71 -10.47 -7.41 14.14
C ASP A 71 -11.73 -6.78 14.78
#